data_AF-A0A9P1CFH0-F1
#
_entry.id   AF-A0A9P1CFH0-F1
#
_cell.length_a   1.000
_cell.length_b   1.000
_cell.length_c   1.000
_cell.angle_alpha   90.00
_cell.angle_beta   90.00
_cell.angle_gamma   90.00
#
_symmetry.space_group_name_H-M   'P 1'
#
loop_
_entity.id
_entity.type
_entity.pdbx_description
1 polymer ?
#
loop_
_entity_poly.entity_id
_entity_poly.type
_entity_poly.pdbx_seq_one_letter_code
_entity_poly.pdbx_strand_id
1 'polypeptide(L)'
;MFLSELLPPDRVQACLLLDQAWPMKGSTGEMPSVPSRKGRTRLNWDHIYNLHWPIPLVTRRCDLKLPSTHLQILSRLLEPAPGPVMILGIHLCGLLSIRAIETFNQGPKCVAFGLKPCCLPSMH
;
A
#
# COMPACT_ATOMS: atom_id res chain seq x y z
N MET A 1 5.02 2.99 -13.63
CA MET A 1 5.22 3.18 -12.18
C MET A 1 6.56 2.56 -11.88
N PHE A 2 7.57 3.39 -11.60
CA PHE A 2 8.98 3.02 -11.76
C PHE A 2 9.41 1.76 -11.00
N LEU A 3 8.81 1.44 -9.84
CA LEU A 3 9.16 0.21 -9.10
C LEU A 3 8.92 -1.05 -9.94
N SER A 4 7.77 -1.15 -10.61
CA SER A 4 7.44 -2.34 -11.42
C SER A 4 8.32 -2.48 -12.66
N GLU A 5 8.79 -1.36 -13.21
CA GLU A 5 9.63 -1.34 -14.41
C GLU A 5 11.12 -1.59 -14.12
N LEU A 6 11.61 -1.14 -12.95
CA LEU A 6 13.02 -1.16 -12.60
C LEU A 6 13.41 -2.32 -11.67
N LEU A 7 12.46 -2.86 -10.92
CA LEU A 7 12.74 -4.03 -10.08
C LEU A 7 12.84 -5.30 -10.95
N PRO A 8 13.74 -6.24 -10.60
CA PRO A 8 13.87 -7.51 -11.30
C PRO A 8 12.62 -8.41 -11.09
N PRO A 9 11.87 -8.76 -12.15
CA PRO A 9 10.61 -9.50 -12.04
C PRO A 9 10.78 -10.95 -11.59
N ASP A 10 11.97 -11.53 -11.74
CA ASP A 10 12.34 -12.85 -11.22
C ASP A 10 12.53 -12.86 -9.69
N ARG A 11 12.69 -11.69 -9.07
CA ARG A 11 12.93 -11.54 -7.62
C ARG A 11 11.75 -10.93 -6.87
N VAL A 12 10.82 -10.28 -7.56
CA VAL A 12 9.69 -9.57 -6.96
C VAL A 12 8.39 -10.04 -7.58
N GLN A 13 7.57 -10.72 -6.78
CA GLN A 13 6.32 -11.31 -7.26
C GLN A 13 5.22 -10.27 -7.52
N ALA A 14 5.11 -9.26 -6.66
CA ALA A 14 4.09 -8.20 -6.77
C ALA A 14 4.47 -6.99 -5.91
N CYS A 15 3.97 -5.82 -6.29
CA CYS A 15 3.98 -4.63 -5.44
C CYS A 15 2.57 -4.37 -4.93
N LEU A 16 2.38 -4.45 -3.61
CA LEU A 16 1.11 -4.14 -2.96
C LEU A 16 1.10 -2.68 -2.50
N LEU A 17 0.14 -1.91 -2.99
CA LEU A 17 -0.02 -0.48 -2.71
C LEU A 17 -1.23 -0.28 -1.81
N LEU A 18 -0.98 0.15 -0.57
CA LEU A 18 -2.00 0.28 0.47
C LEU A 18 -2.14 1.75 0.86
N ASP A 19 -3.34 2.33 0.67
CA ASP A 19 -3.65 3.70 1.08
C ASP A 19 -5.17 3.94 1.05
N GLN A 20 -5.67 4.94 1.78
CA GLN A 20 -7.07 5.35 1.74
C GLN A 20 -7.49 5.98 0.40
N ALA A 21 -6.52 6.45 -0.39
CA ALA A 21 -6.68 7.16 -1.64
C ALA A 21 -6.88 6.24 -2.86
N TRP A 22 -6.69 4.93 -2.73
CA TRP A 22 -7.00 4.00 -3.81
C TRP A 22 -8.51 3.84 -4.01
N PRO A 23 -9.00 3.60 -5.24
CA PRO A 23 -10.40 3.25 -5.46
C PRO A 23 -10.73 1.85 -4.91
N MET A 24 -12.03 1.56 -4.70
CA MET A 24 -12.44 0.22 -4.27
C MET A 24 -12.34 -0.77 -5.44
N LYS A 25 -11.86 -1.99 -5.17
CA LYS A 25 -11.77 -3.06 -6.17
C LYS A 25 -13.17 -3.34 -6.75
N GLY A 26 -13.33 -3.21 -8.07
CA GLY A 26 -14.61 -3.42 -8.76
C GLY A 26 -15.41 -2.16 -9.09
N SER A 27 -14.92 -0.95 -8.75
CA SER A 27 -15.45 0.26 -9.38
C SER A 27 -14.94 0.30 -10.82
N THR A 28 -15.72 -0.26 -11.75
CA THR A 28 -15.50 -0.09 -13.19
C THR A 28 -15.40 1.40 -13.50
N GLY A 29 -14.42 1.76 -14.33
CA GLY A 29 -14.13 3.12 -14.74
C GLY A 29 -15.19 3.76 -15.65
N GLU A 30 -16.46 3.66 -15.30
CA GLU A 30 -17.41 4.68 -15.71
C GLU A 30 -17.18 5.86 -14.77
N MET A 31 -16.56 6.92 -15.29
CA MET A 31 -16.58 8.21 -14.62
C MET A 31 -18.03 8.52 -14.26
N PRO A 32 -18.36 8.72 -12.96
CA PRO A 32 -19.57 9.46 -12.67
C PRO A 32 -19.37 10.80 -13.36
N SER A 33 -20.26 11.15 -14.29
CA SER A 33 -20.48 12.52 -14.78
C SER A 33 -20.96 13.46 -13.66
N VAL A 34 -20.86 13.01 -12.41
CA VAL A 34 -21.20 13.71 -11.20
C VAL A 34 -19.88 14.13 -10.55
N PRO A 35 -19.64 15.44 -10.36
CA PRO A 35 -18.46 15.90 -9.64
C PRO A 35 -18.49 15.26 -8.25
N SER A 36 -17.55 14.34 -7.99
CA SER A 36 -17.46 13.68 -6.69
C SER A 36 -17.39 14.77 -5.62
N ARG A 37 -18.45 14.88 -4.81
CA ARG A 37 -18.58 15.89 -3.76
C ARG A 37 -17.31 15.89 -2.91
N LYS A 38 -16.52 16.96 -3.04
CA LYS A 38 -15.35 17.35 -2.23
C LYS A 38 -14.15 16.41 -2.33
N GLY A 39 -13.10 16.92 -2.99
CA GLY A 39 -11.88 16.22 -3.35
C GLY A 39 -11.08 15.61 -2.19
N ARG A 40 -10.89 14.28 -2.26
CA ARG A 40 -9.99 13.55 -1.36
C ARG A 40 -8.95 12.67 -2.04
N THR A 41 -8.99 12.54 -3.36
CA THR A 41 -8.06 11.70 -4.10
C THR A 41 -7.45 12.51 -5.24
N ARG A 42 -6.27 13.11 -4.99
CA ARG A 42 -5.47 13.82 -6.01
C ARG A 42 -4.61 12.87 -6.86
N LEU A 43 -4.72 11.56 -6.66
CA LEU A 43 -3.98 10.58 -7.41
C LEU A 43 -4.74 10.28 -8.71
N ASN A 44 -4.12 10.49 -9.86
CA ASN A 44 -4.55 9.83 -11.09
C ASN A 44 -4.06 8.38 -11.00
N TRP A 45 -4.94 7.39 -11.15
CA TRP A 45 -4.62 5.95 -11.12
C TRP A 45 -4.83 5.25 -12.46
N ASP A 46 -5.17 5.99 -13.53
CA ASP A 46 -5.45 5.42 -14.85
C ASP A 46 -4.25 4.63 -15.38
N HIS A 47 -3.05 5.14 -15.09
CA HIS A 47 -1.82 4.47 -15.46
C HIS A 47 -1.62 3.15 -14.71
N ILE A 48 -2.20 2.92 -13.53
CA ILE A 48 -2.01 1.67 -12.80
C ILE A 48 -2.86 0.54 -13.37
N TYR A 49 -4.13 0.78 -13.69
CA TYR A 49 -5.04 -0.29 -14.11
C TYR A 49 -5.06 -0.55 -15.61
N ASN A 50 -4.73 0.46 -16.44
CA ASN A 50 -4.86 0.35 -17.90
C ASN A 50 -3.54 -0.04 -18.60
N LEU A 51 -2.48 -0.36 -17.84
CA LEU A 51 -1.18 -0.70 -18.39
C LEU A 51 -0.75 -2.10 -17.96
N HIS A 52 0.01 -2.77 -18.83
CA HIS A 52 0.71 -3.99 -18.49
C HIS A 52 1.97 -3.65 -17.70
N TRP A 53 2.17 -4.34 -16.58
CA TRP A 53 3.28 -4.10 -15.66
C TRP A 53 4.14 -5.37 -15.55
N PRO A 54 5.48 -5.29 -15.71
CA PRO A 54 6.36 -6.45 -15.57
C PRO A 54 6.22 -7.13 -14.21
N ILE A 55 6.09 -6.33 -13.15
CA ILE A 55 5.72 -6.78 -11.82
C ILE A 55 4.28 -6.34 -11.53
N PRO A 56 3.35 -7.26 -11.21
CA PRO A 56 1.97 -6.92 -10.89
C PRO A 56 1.85 -5.85 -9.81
N LEU A 57 1.05 -4.82 -10.09
CA LEU A 57 0.67 -3.80 -9.14
C LEU A 57 -0.71 -4.12 -8.57
N VAL A 58 -0.79 -4.33 -7.26
CA VAL A 58 -2.04 -4.61 -6.57
C VAL A 58 -2.35 -3.47 -5.62
N THR A 59 -3.37 -2.68 -5.95
CA THR A 59 -3.85 -1.60 -5.09
C THR A 59 -4.89 -2.12 -4.10
N ARG A 60 -4.91 -1.53 -2.91
CA ARG A 60 -5.98 -1.79 -1.94
C ARG A 60 -6.30 -0.53 -1.16
N ARG A 61 -7.58 -0.14 -1.22
CA ARG A 61 -8.10 0.95 -0.40
C ARG A 61 -8.21 0.50 1.05
N CYS A 62 -7.51 1.18 1.95
CA CYS A 62 -7.62 0.92 3.39
C CYS A 62 -7.18 2.12 4.24
N ASP A 63 -7.81 2.33 5.39
CA ASP A 63 -7.34 3.28 6.40
C ASP A 63 -6.35 2.59 7.33
N LEU A 64 -5.06 2.87 7.12
CA LEU A 64 -3.94 2.28 7.87
C LEU A 64 -3.94 2.65 9.36
N LYS A 65 -4.76 3.62 9.81
CA LYS A 65 -4.86 3.99 11.22
C LYS A 65 -5.70 2.99 12.02
N LEU A 66 -6.62 2.28 11.36
CA LEU A 66 -7.60 1.42 12.01
C LEU A 66 -7.00 0.06 12.41
N PRO A 67 -7.24 -0.42 13.64
CA PRO A 67 -6.82 -1.76 14.05
C PRO A 67 -7.40 -2.88 13.17
N SER A 68 -8.63 -2.72 12.68
CA SER A 68 -9.25 -3.70 11.79
C SER A 68 -8.54 -3.82 10.44
N THR A 69 -8.03 -2.70 9.90
CA THR A 69 -7.19 -2.71 8.69
C THR A 69 -5.91 -3.50 8.93
N HIS A 70 -5.29 -3.31 10.09
CA HIS A 70 -4.06 -4.02 10.46
C HIS A 70 -4.25 -5.54 10.46
N LEU A 71 -5.31 -6.04 11.11
CA LEU A 71 -5.68 -7.47 11.07
C LEU A 71 -5.96 -7.98 9.65
N GLN A 72 -6.55 -7.15 8.79
CA GLN A 72 -6.78 -7.51 7.38
C GLN A 72 -5.50 -7.54 6.55
N ILE A 73 -4.51 -6.69 6.85
CA ILE A 73 -3.20 -6.71 6.18
C ILE A 73 -2.48 -8.02 6.56
N LEU A 74 -2.47 -8.37 7.83
CA LEU A 74 -1.88 -9.63 8.30
C LEU A 74 -2.52 -10.85 7.62
N SER A 75 -3.81 -11.06 7.85
CA SER A 75 -4.53 -12.27 7.41
C SER A 75 -4.66 -12.41 5.90
N ARG A 76 -4.77 -11.31 5.14
CA ARG A 76 -5.06 -11.38 3.69
C ARG A 76 -3.86 -11.07 2.80
N LEU A 77 -2.80 -10.47 3.33
CA LEU A 77 -1.62 -10.10 2.53
C LEU A 77 -0.36 -10.80 3.05
N LEU A 78 -0.05 -10.68 4.33
CA LEU A 78 1.23 -11.15 4.88
C LEU A 78 1.26 -12.65 5.14
N GLU A 79 0.23 -13.21 5.76
CA GLU A 79 0.09 -14.66 5.98
C GLU A 79 0.10 -15.46 4.66
N PRO A 80 -0.71 -15.12 3.64
CA PRO A 80 -0.73 -15.86 2.37
C PRO A 80 0.43 -15.52 1.43
N ALA A 81 1.31 -14.57 1.75
CA ALA A 81 2.45 -14.26 0.91
C ALA A 81 3.30 -15.53 0.68
N PRO A 82 3.63 -15.92 -0.56
CA PRO A 82 4.32 -17.19 -0.81
C PRO A 82 5.81 -17.14 -0.48
N GLY A 83 6.34 -15.97 -0.13
CA GLY A 83 7.75 -15.78 0.21
C GLY A 83 7.98 -14.61 1.16
N PRO A 84 9.25 -14.21 1.34
CA PRO A 84 9.64 -13.09 2.19
C PRO A 84 8.99 -11.78 1.75
N VAL A 85 8.59 -10.97 2.72
CA VAL A 85 7.92 -9.68 2.51
C VAL A 85 8.82 -8.55 3.00
N MET A 86 8.90 -7.48 2.20
CA MET A 86 9.46 -6.20 2.61
C MET A 86 8.32 -5.21 2.82
N ILE A 87 8.33 -4.49 3.95
CA ILE A 87 7.41 -3.39 4.21
C ILE A 87 8.13 -2.06 3.97
N LEU A 88 7.53 -1.20 3.14
CA LEU A 88 8.01 0.15 2.84
C LEU A 88 6.96 1.19 3.26
N GLY A 89 7.24 1.92 4.34
CA GLY A 89 6.40 3.00 4.84
C GLY A 89 6.87 4.37 4.34
N ILE A 90 6.12 4.99 3.43
CA ILE A 90 6.45 6.30 2.84
C ILE A 90 5.48 7.35 3.39
N HIS A 91 6.01 8.46 3.91
CA HIS A 91 5.21 9.55 4.51
C HIS A 91 4.29 9.09 5.68
N LEU A 92 4.62 7.97 6.33
CA LEU A 92 3.88 7.45 7.49
C LEU A 92 4.41 8.10 8.78
N CYS A 93 3.79 9.21 9.18
CA CYS A 93 4.20 10.03 10.32
C CYS A 93 3.25 9.80 11.53
N GLY A 94 3.73 9.94 12.76
CA GLY A 94 2.92 9.74 13.99
C GLY A 94 2.36 8.33 14.15
N LEU A 95 1.05 8.19 14.40
CA LEU A 95 0.40 6.88 14.58
C LEU A 95 0.66 5.90 13.41
N LEU A 96 0.80 6.40 12.19
CA LEU A 96 1.00 5.55 11.01
C LEU A 96 2.35 4.83 11.03
N SER A 97 3.42 5.43 11.55
CA SER A 97 4.71 4.73 11.70
C SER A 97 4.61 3.62 12.72
N ILE A 98 3.90 3.84 13.83
CA ILE A 98 3.64 2.83 14.85
C ILE A 98 2.88 1.66 14.24
N ARG A 99 1.80 1.91 13.48
CA ARG A 99 1.06 0.85 12.78
C ARG A 99 1.91 0.08 11.77
N ALA A 100 2.79 0.76 11.05
CA ALA A 100 3.70 0.10 10.11
C ALA A 100 4.70 -0.82 10.83
N ILE A 101 5.24 -0.38 11.97
CA ILE A 101 6.13 -1.19 12.82
C ILE A 101 5.38 -2.39 13.41
N GLU A 102 4.17 -2.18 13.94
CA GLU A 102 3.33 -3.29 14.43
C GLU A 102 3.03 -4.31 13.33
N THR A 103 2.79 -3.85 12.10
CA THR A 103 2.58 -4.71 10.93
C THR A 103 3.82 -5.56 10.64
N PHE A 104 5.01 -4.95 10.71
CA PHE A 104 6.27 -5.67 10.54
C PHE A 104 6.48 -6.72 11.65
N ASN A 105 6.34 -6.31 12.91
CA ASN A 105 6.58 -7.18 14.07
C ASN A 105 5.63 -8.39 14.11
N GLN A 106 4.40 -8.24 13.63
CA GLN A 106 3.40 -9.32 13.63
C GLN A 106 3.40 -10.13 12.33
N GLY A 107 4.06 -9.68 11.27
CA GLY A 107 4.12 -10.37 10.00
C GLY A 107 5.21 -11.44 9.99
N PRO A 108 4.89 -12.76 10.07
CA PRO A 108 5.91 -13.80 10.23
C PRO A 108 6.85 -13.95 9.02
N LYS A 109 6.44 -13.43 7.86
CA LYS A 109 7.23 -13.46 6.61
C LYS A 109 7.92 -12.12 6.33
N CYS A 110 7.74 -11.11 7.18
CA CYS A 110 8.38 -9.82 7.01
C CYS A 110 9.86 -9.92 7.36
N VAL A 111 10.74 -9.73 6.38
CA VAL A 111 12.20 -9.86 6.55
C VAL A 111 12.93 -8.53 6.51
N ALA A 112 12.28 -7.48 6.01
CA ALA A 112 12.85 -6.15 5.92
C ALA A 112 11.78 -5.07 6.11
N PHE A 113 12.17 -3.99 6.79
CA PHE A 113 11.34 -2.82 7.03
C PHE A 113 12.12 -1.55 6.67
N GLY A 114 11.56 -0.75 5.77
CA GLY A 114 12.03 0.58 5.45
C GLY A 114 10.97 1.61 5.80
N LEU A 115 11.33 2.62 6.61
CA LEU A 115 10.44 3.72 6.96
C LEU A 115 11.08 5.04 6.56
N LYS A 116 10.37 5.83 5.74
CA LYS A 116 10.74 7.19 5.37
C LYS A 116 9.65 8.15 5.84
N PRO A 117 9.67 8.56 7.12
CA PRO A 117 8.71 9.51 7.65
C PRO A 117 9.08 10.94 7.22
N CYS A 118 8.06 11.74 6.94
CA CYS A 118 8.12 13.18 6.72
C CYS A 118 8.40 13.99 7.99
N CYS A 119 7.88 13.49 9.11
CA CYS A 119 7.97 14.08 10.43
C CYS A 119 8.29 12.93 11.38
N LEU A 120 9.51 12.92 11.92
CA LEU A 120 9.79 12.10 13.08
C LEU A 120 9.15 12.76 14.31
N PRO A 121 8.56 12.01 15.24
CA PRO A 121 8.22 12.57 16.54
C PRO A 121 9.48 13.19 17.16
N SER A 122 9.33 14.30 17.90
CA SER A 122 10.41 14.81 18.73
C SER A 122 10.85 13.68 19.66
N MET A 123 12.14 13.32 19.59
CA MET A 123 12.72 12.43 20.59
C MET A 123 12.75 13.21 21.90
N HIS A 124 11.72 13.00 22.74
CA HIS A 124 11.68 13.48 24.11
C HIS A 124 12.35 12.46 25.02
#